data_AF-A0A1U7N299-F1
#
_entry.id   AF-A0A1U7N299-F1
#
_cell.length_a   1.000
_cell.length_b   1.000
_cell.length_c   1.000
_cell.angle_alpha   90.00
_cell.angle_beta   90.00
_cell.angle_gamma   90.00
#
_symmetry.space_group_name_H-M   'P 1'
#
loop_
_entity.id
_entity.type
_entity.pdbx_description
1 polymer ?
#
loop_
_entity_poly.entity_id
_entity_poly.type
_entity_poly.pdbx_seq_one_letter_code
_entity_poly.pdbx_strand_id
1 'polypeptide(L)'
;MVNASNVGVELELAAIPLLPGAIETVAAGITSSIHPKNLQFSIYIKNRLDVSHFPNYQLLFDPQTSGGILAAIPAEKADECINKLKAFGYKESCLIGRVIPAPEAKSRAITII
;
A
#
# COMPACT_ATOMS: atom_id res chain seq x y z
N MET A 1 -6.74 -2.46 9.67
CA MET A 1 -7.70 -3.17 8.79
C MET A 1 -7.44 -4.66 8.79
N VAL A 2 -6.36 -5.14 8.18
CA VAL A 2 -6.01 -6.57 8.04
C VAL A 2 -6.08 -7.37 9.35
N ASN A 3 -5.38 -6.93 10.40
CA ASN A 3 -5.37 -7.62 11.70
C ASN A 3 -6.77 -7.69 12.36
N ALA A 4 -7.53 -6.60 12.29
CA ALA A 4 -8.87 -6.53 12.89
C ALA A 4 -9.89 -7.42 12.16
N SER A 5 -9.73 -7.59 10.84
CA SER A 5 -10.59 -8.43 10.01
C SER A 5 -10.14 -9.89 9.93
N ASN A 6 -8.97 -10.24 10.49
CA ASN A 6 -8.37 -11.57 10.40
C ASN A 6 -8.26 -12.10 8.96
N VAL A 7 -7.64 -11.29 8.09
CA VAL A 7 -7.41 -11.59 6.66
C VAL A 7 -5.94 -11.38 6.28
N GLY A 8 -5.56 -11.71 5.05
CA GLY A 8 -4.33 -11.24 4.42
C GLY A 8 -4.61 -10.24 3.30
N VAL A 9 -3.56 -9.65 2.74
CA VAL A 9 -3.64 -8.80 1.53
C VAL A 9 -2.47 -9.08 0.60
N GLU A 10 -2.75 -8.97 -0.69
CA GLU A 10 -1.75 -8.84 -1.75
C GLU A 10 -1.79 -7.41 -2.26
N LEU A 11 -0.67 -6.69 -2.16
CA LEU A 11 -0.52 -5.31 -2.59
C LEU A 11 0.29 -5.26 -3.87
N GLU A 12 -0.25 -4.67 -4.92
CA GLU A 12 0.45 -4.45 -6.18
C GLU A 12 1.25 -3.15 -6.07
N LEU A 13 2.55 -3.28 -5.83
CA LEU A 13 3.39 -2.12 -5.48
C LEU A 13 3.47 -1.10 -6.62
N ALA A 14 3.44 -1.57 -7.88
CA ALA A 14 3.46 -0.71 -9.06
C ALA A 14 2.13 0.04 -9.29
N ALA A 15 1.02 -0.45 -8.73
CA ALA A 15 -0.29 0.18 -8.89
C ALA A 15 -0.54 1.34 -7.90
N ILE A 16 0.31 1.49 -6.87
CA ILE A 16 0.18 2.56 -5.89
C ILE A 16 0.61 3.88 -6.53
N PRO A 17 -0.27 4.89 -6.62
CA PRO A 17 0.05 6.17 -7.23
C PRO A 17 1.05 6.93 -6.37
N LEU A 18 2.06 7.52 -7.02
CA LEU A 18 3.13 8.25 -6.37
C LEU A 18 3.12 9.71 -6.83
N LEU A 19 3.53 10.61 -5.92
CA LEU A 19 3.76 11.99 -6.31
C LEU A 19 4.99 12.09 -7.22
N PRO A 20 4.99 13.00 -8.21
CA PRO A 20 6.17 13.27 -9.03
C PRO A 20 7.38 13.61 -8.14
N GLY A 21 8.53 12.99 -8.38
CA GLY A 21 9.75 13.22 -7.62
C GLY A 21 9.88 12.40 -6.32
N ALA A 22 8.87 11.62 -5.93
CA ALA A 22 8.89 10.91 -4.64
C ALA A 22 9.98 9.83 -4.57
N ILE A 23 10.19 9.08 -5.66
CA ILE A 23 11.22 8.03 -5.73
C ILE A 23 12.61 8.66 -5.65
N GLU A 24 12.84 9.73 -6.42
CA GLU A 24 14.09 10.46 -6.47
C GLU A 24 14.44 11.06 -5.09
N THR A 25 13.43 11.60 -4.41
CA THR A 25 13.57 12.19 -3.06
C THR A 25 14.05 11.15 -2.06
N VAL A 26 13.41 9.98 -2.02
CA VAL A 26 13.81 8.90 -1.10
C VAL A 26 15.15 8.28 -1.51
N ALA A 27 15.42 8.15 -2.81
CA ALA A 27 16.72 7.67 -3.31
C ALA A 27 17.87 8.61 -2.92
N ALA A 28 17.61 9.91 -2.76
CA ALA A 28 18.57 10.89 -2.24
C ALA A 28 18.75 10.83 -0.71
N GLY A 29 18.08 9.89 -0.03
CA GLY A 29 18.14 9.74 1.44
C GLY A 29 17.28 10.76 2.19
N ILE A 30 16.38 11.46 1.51
CA ILE A 30 15.50 12.45 2.12
C ILE A 30 14.20 11.74 2.53
N THR A 31 14.00 11.58 3.85
CA THR A 31 12.82 10.94 4.41
C THR A 31 12.28 11.72 5.61
N SER A 32 10.98 11.61 5.85
CA SER A 32 10.32 12.16 7.04
C SER A 32 10.88 11.56 8.34
N SER A 33 10.89 12.32 9.45
CA SER A 33 11.40 11.83 10.76
C SER A 33 10.67 10.60 11.30
N ILE A 34 9.41 10.37 10.89
CA ILE A 34 8.59 9.21 11.29
C ILE A 34 8.83 7.99 10.39
N HIS A 35 9.45 8.16 9.22
CA HIS A 35 9.69 7.07 8.28
C HIS A 35 10.42 5.86 8.90
N PRO A 36 11.53 6.01 9.64
CA PRO A 36 12.21 4.87 10.27
C PRO A 36 11.33 4.11 11.27
N LYS A 37 10.43 4.81 11.98
CA LYS A 37 9.48 4.20 12.91
C LYS A 37 8.42 3.37 12.16
N ASN A 38 7.91 3.89 11.05
CA ASN A 38 6.95 3.16 10.22
C ASN A 38 7.61 1.94 9.54
N LEU A 39 8.87 2.06 9.10
CA LEU A 39 9.62 0.98 8.46
C LEU A 39 9.77 -0.27 9.35
N GLN A 40 9.73 -0.12 10.68
CA GLN A 40 9.73 -1.26 11.62
C GLN A 40 8.55 -2.21 11.38
N PHE A 41 7.44 -1.72 10.83
CA PHE A 41 6.27 -2.53 10.51
C PHE A 41 6.41 -3.34 9.20
N SER A 42 7.52 -3.20 8.47
CA SER A 42 7.88 -4.08 7.34
C SER A 42 7.95 -5.56 7.74
N ILE A 43 8.03 -5.88 9.04
CA ILE A 43 7.95 -7.25 9.55
C ILE A 43 6.64 -7.96 9.15
N TYR A 44 5.56 -7.23 8.88
CA TYR A 44 4.28 -7.79 8.44
C TYR A 44 4.25 -8.21 6.97
N ILE A 45 5.28 -7.83 6.19
CA ILE A 45 5.43 -8.17 4.78
C ILE A 45 6.17 -9.51 4.66
N LYS A 46 5.49 -10.51 4.13
CA LYS A 46 5.96 -11.89 4.00
C LYS A 46 7.22 -11.99 3.16
N ASN A 47 7.22 -11.37 1.98
CA ASN A 47 8.30 -11.38 0.99
C ASN A 47 9.19 -10.14 1.07
N ARG A 48 9.36 -9.54 2.25
CA ARG A 48 10.11 -8.28 2.43
C ARG A 48 11.52 -8.29 1.84
N LEU A 49 12.21 -9.45 1.90
CA LEU A 49 13.58 -9.57 1.41
C LEU A 49 13.63 -9.54 -0.12
N ASP A 50 12.54 -9.98 -0.77
CA ASP A 50 12.44 -10.05 -2.22
C ASP A 50 12.03 -8.70 -2.81
N VAL A 51 11.40 -7.82 -2.03
CA VAL A 51 10.78 -6.58 -2.54
C VAL A 51 11.40 -5.30 -1.98
N SER A 52 12.26 -5.38 -0.97
CA SER A 52 12.86 -4.20 -0.32
C SER A 52 13.78 -3.38 -1.23
N HIS A 53 14.26 -3.98 -2.32
CA HIS A 53 15.12 -3.35 -3.30
C HIS A 53 14.36 -2.50 -4.33
N PHE A 54 13.02 -2.60 -4.39
CA PHE A 54 12.24 -1.81 -5.34
C PHE A 54 12.27 -0.31 -4.96
N PRO A 55 12.44 0.60 -5.95
CA PRO A 55 12.61 2.03 -5.67
C PRO A 55 11.46 2.68 -4.87
N ASN A 56 10.24 2.20 -5.07
CA ASN A 56 9.05 2.70 -4.39
C ASN A 56 8.71 1.94 -3.08
N TYR A 57 9.43 0.89 -2.71
CA TYR A 57 9.16 0.14 -1.48
C TYR A 57 9.25 1.02 -0.23
N GLN A 58 10.26 1.89 -0.19
CA GLN A 58 10.47 2.79 0.95
C GLN A 58 9.30 3.78 1.14
N LEU A 59 8.58 4.13 0.07
CA LEU A 59 7.46 5.07 0.12
C LEU A 59 6.24 4.50 0.85
N LEU A 60 6.13 3.17 0.99
CA LEU A 60 5.07 2.53 1.79
C LEU A 60 5.08 2.95 3.27
N PHE A 61 6.20 3.46 3.75
CA PHE A 61 6.41 3.82 5.15
C PHE A 61 6.45 5.34 5.38
N ASP A 62 6.29 6.15 4.33
CA ASP A 62 6.27 7.60 4.47
C ASP A 62 4.95 8.07 5.11
N PRO A 63 4.98 8.86 6.20
CA PRO A 63 3.77 9.38 6.84
C PRO A 63 3.00 10.31 5.89
N GLN A 64 1.72 10.02 5.67
CA GLN A 64 0.85 10.87 4.85
C GLN A 64 0.04 11.82 5.74
N THR A 65 0.38 13.12 5.74
CA THR A 65 -0.49 14.16 6.32
C THR A 65 -1.64 14.44 5.36
N SER A 66 -2.88 14.30 5.82
CA SER A 66 -4.08 14.47 4.98
C SER A 66 -4.07 13.58 3.72
N GLY A 67 -3.58 12.34 3.87
CA GLY A 67 -3.56 11.36 2.79
C GLY A 67 -4.95 10.97 2.28
N GLY A 68 -4.96 10.15 1.24
CA GLY A 68 -6.20 9.62 0.65
C GLY A 68 -6.95 8.63 1.56
N ILE A 69 -8.06 8.12 1.04
CA ILE A 69 -8.86 7.09 1.69
C ILE A 69 -8.44 5.72 1.18
N LEU A 70 -8.10 4.80 2.09
CA LEU A 70 -7.94 3.38 1.80
C LEU A 70 -9.20 2.62 2.21
N ALA A 71 -9.79 1.87 1.28
CA ALA A 71 -11.00 1.10 1.50
C ALA A 71 -10.89 -0.32 0.93
N ALA A 72 -11.62 -1.26 1.53
CA ALA A 72 -11.84 -2.59 0.98
C ALA A 72 -13.32 -2.72 0.57
N ILE A 73 -13.57 -3.20 -0.64
CA ILE A 73 -14.91 -3.37 -1.21
C ILE A 73 -15.02 -4.76 -1.85
N PRO A 74 -16.24 -5.30 -2.04
CA PRO A 74 -16.43 -6.54 -2.78
C PRO A 74 -15.84 -6.44 -4.19
N ALA A 75 -15.14 -7.48 -4.64
CA ALA A 75 -14.37 -7.46 -5.88
C ALA A 75 -15.26 -7.19 -7.10
N GLU A 76 -16.47 -7.74 -7.10
CA GLU A 76 -17.47 -7.54 -8.14
C GLU A 76 -17.98 -6.09 -8.26
N LYS A 77 -17.73 -5.24 -7.26
CA LYS A 77 -18.08 -3.80 -7.26
C LYS A 77 -16.89 -2.88 -7.50
N ALA A 78 -15.68 -3.44 -7.64
CA ALA A 78 -14.44 -2.69 -7.66
C ALA A 78 -14.40 -1.68 -8.82
N ASP A 79 -14.60 -2.16 -10.04
CA ASP A 79 -14.53 -1.33 -11.25
C ASP A 79 -15.64 -0.26 -11.26
N GLU A 80 -16.85 -0.62 -10.87
CA GLU A 80 -17.98 0.33 -10.78
C GLU A 80 -17.68 1.46 -9.79
N CYS A 81 -17.14 1.12 -8.60
CA CYS A 81 -16.78 2.09 -7.57
C CYS A 81 -15.68 3.05 -8.07
N ILE A 82 -14.62 2.51 -8.65
CA ILE A 82 -13.50 3.32 -9.18
C ILE A 82 -13.98 4.25 -10.28
N ASN A 83 -14.79 3.75 -11.23
CA ASN A 83 -15.34 4.57 -12.31
C ASN A 83 -16.22 5.71 -11.79
N LYS A 84 -17.05 5.44 -10.78
CA LYS A 84 -17.86 6.48 -10.13
C LYS A 84 -17.00 7.53 -9.42
N LEU A 85 -16.00 7.11 -8.65
CA LEU A 85 -15.08 8.03 -7.97
C LEU A 85 -14.34 8.93 -8.97
N LYS A 86 -13.84 8.36 -10.07
CA LYS A 86 -13.22 9.12 -11.15
C LYS A 86 -14.18 10.12 -11.79
N ALA A 87 -15.44 9.72 -12.02
CA ALA A 87 -16.47 10.61 -12.55
C ALA A 87 -16.81 11.78 -11.60
N PHE A 88 -16.69 11.57 -10.27
CA PHE A 88 -16.81 12.62 -9.27
C PHE A 88 -15.57 13.52 -9.12
N GLY A 89 -14.51 13.28 -9.90
CA GLY A 89 -13.29 14.10 -9.92
C GLY A 89 -12.11 13.50 -9.16
N TYR A 90 -12.26 12.35 -8.50
CA TYR A 90 -11.16 11.64 -7.84
C TYR A 90 -10.36 10.80 -8.83
N LYS A 91 -9.70 11.47 -9.78
CA LYS A 91 -9.06 10.86 -10.96
C LYS A 91 -8.03 9.77 -10.63
N GLU A 92 -7.31 9.92 -9.52
CA GLU A 92 -6.28 8.98 -9.04
C GLU A 92 -6.84 7.77 -8.28
N SER A 93 -8.17 7.63 -8.19
CA SER A 93 -8.80 6.46 -7.57
C SER A 93 -8.39 5.19 -8.32
N CYS A 94 -7.77 4.23 -7.64
CA CYS A 94 -7.24 3.02 -8.24
C CYS A 94 -7.36 1.82 -7.30
N LEU A 95 -7.27 0.63 -7.90
CA LEU A 95 -7.08 -0.62 -7.15
C LEU A 95 -5.57 -0.80 -6.94
N ILE A 96 -5.18 -1.05 -5.69
CA ILE A 96 -3.77 -1.24 -5.30
C ILE A 96 -3.48 -2.67 -4.82
N GLY A 97 -4.43 -3.58 -4.98
CA GLY A 97 -4.33 -4.93 -4.45
C GLY A 97 -5.67 -5.58 -4.14
N ARG A 98 -5.61 -6.67 -3.38
CA ARG A 98 -6.78 -7.47 -3.00
C ARG A 98 -6.64 -8.05 -1.59
N VAL A 99 -7.79 -8.29 -0.96
CA VAL A 99 -7.87 -9.05 0.28
C VAL A 99 -7.85 -10.53 -0.05
N ILE A 100 -7.07 -11.31 0.71
CA ILE A 100 -6.98 -12.77 0.61
C ILE A 100 -7.36 -13.40 1.95
N PRO A 101 -7.67 -14.71 1.99
CA PRO A 101 -7.84 -15.43 3.25
C PRO A 101 -6.67 -15.22 4.22
N ALA A 102 -6.94 -15.39 5.52
CA ALA A 102 -5.93 -15.22 6.55
C ALA A 102 -4.69 -16.10 6.28
N PRO A 103 -3.46 -15.55 6.40
CA PRO A 103 -2.27 -16.38 6.40
C PRO A 103 -2.23 -17.27 7.65
N GLU A 104 -1.45 -18.35 7.61
CA GLU A 104 -1.19 -19.19 8.79
C GLU A 104 -0.58 -18.41 9.96
N ALA A 105 0.24 -17.38 9.66
CA ALA A 105 0.85 -16.50 10.65
C ALA A 105 0.41 -15.04 10.45
N LYS A 106 -0.27 -14.46 11.45
CA LYS A 106 -0.72 -13.05 11.43
C LYS A 106 0.42 -12.04 11.23
N SER A 107 1.64 -12.41 11.63
CA SER A 107 2.84 -11.59 11.43
C SER A 107 3.34 -11.54 9.98
N ARG A 108 2.67 -12.19 9.03
CA ARG A 108 3.04 -12.22 7.60
C ARG A 108 1.80 -12.06 6.70
N ALA A 109 0.93 -11.13 7.05
CA ALA A 109 -0.37 -10.94 6.42
C ALA A 109 -0.35 -10.09 5.15
N ILE A 110 0.81 -9.51 4.79
CA ILE A 110 0.96 -8.70 3.57
C ILE A 110 1.93 -9.42 2.64
N THR A 111 1.54 -9.59 1.38
CA THR A 111 2.46 -9.97 0.29
C THR A 111 2.46 -8.84 -0.72
N ILE A 112 3.65 -8.43 -1.16
CA ILE A 112 3.79 -7.46 -2.25
C ILE A 112 3.93 -8.23 -3.56
N ILE A 113 3.13 -7.89 -4.56
CA ILE A 113 3.15 -8.46 -5.91
C ILE A 113 3.50 -7.40 -6.95
#